data_AF-A0A8H9Z1X3-F1
#
_entry.id   AF-A0A8H9Z1X3-F1
#
_cell.length_a   1.000
_cell.length_b   1.000
_cell.length_c   1.000
_cell.angle_alpha   90.00
_cell.angle_beta   90.00
_cell.angle_gamma   90.00
#
_symmetry.space_group_name_H-M   'P 1'
#
loop_
_entity.id
_entity.type
_entity.pdbx_description
1 polymer ?
#
loop_
_entity_poly.entity_id
_entity_poly.type
_entity_poly.pdbx_seq_one_letter_code
_entity_poly.pdbx_strand_id
1 'polypeptide(L)'
;MADAIEESRYARFALRCSNFAERWFPDSWVFAALAVIIVAVAALGMGAAPTDAAKAFGDGFWSLIPFTMQMAFVVIGGYVVASSPPAVKLIDRLARIPKN
;
A
#
# COMPACT_ATOMS: atom_id res chain seq x y z
N MET A 1 -31.69 -18.55 12.67
CA MET A 1 -31.01 -19.58 11.85
C MET A 1 -30.94 -19.14 10.38
N ALA A 2 -30.52 -17.90 10.14
CA ALA A 2 -30.27 -17.33 8.82
C ALA A 2 -28.91 -16.59 8.80
N ASP A 3 -28.49 -16.02 9.94
CA ASP A 3 -27.17 -15.39 10.14
C ASP A 3 -25.96 -16.32 9.90
N ALA A 4 -26.06 -17.62 10.22
CA ALA A 4 -24.93 -18.53 10.04
C ALA A 4 -24.61 -18.85 8.56
N ILE A 5 -25.53 -18.57 7.63
CA ILE A 5 -25.36 -18.85 6.20
C ILE A 5 -24.82 -17.62 5.44
N GLU A 6 -25.12 -16.39 5.90
CA GLU A 6 -24.62 -15.15 5.28
C GLU A 6 -23.17 -14.83 5.68
N GLU A 7 -22.78 -15.02 6.95
CA GLU A 7 -21.37 -14.91 7.38
C GLU A 7 -20.46 -15.84 6.55
N SER A 8 -20.93 -17.04 6.21
CA SER A 8 -20.15 -18.03 5.48
C SER A 8 -19.90 -17.67 4.01
N ARG A 9 -20.84 -17.01 3.32
CA ARG A 9 -20.66 -16.66 1.89
C ARG A 9 -19.76 -15.43 1.74
N TYR A 10 -19.97 -14.39 2.55
CA TYR A 10 -19.11 -13.21 2.52
C TYR A 10 -17.72 -13.50 3.06
N ALA A 11 -17.59 -14.29 4.14
CA ALA A 11 -16.28 -14.70 4.63
C ALA A 11 -15.53 -15.56 3.60
N ARG A 12 -16.20 -16.52 2.93
CA ARG A 12 -15.57 -17.30 1.84
C ARG A 12 -15.17 -16.43 0.66
N PHE A 13 -15.96 -15.42 0.32
CA PHE A 13 -15.61 -14.47 -0.73
C PHE A 13 -14.40 -13.62 -0.31
N ALA A 14 -14.41 -13.06 0.90
CA ALA A 14 -13.30 -12.29 1.46
C ALA A 14 -12.00 -13.11 1.49
N LEU A 15 -12.06 -14.36 1.97
CA LEU A 15 -10.92 -15.28 1.99
C LEU A 15 -10.42 -15.61 0.58
N ARG A 16 -11.32 -15.77 -0.40
CA ARG A 16 -10.92 -15.94 -1.80
C ARG A 16 -10.22 -14.72 -2.36
N CYS A 17 -10.72 -13.53 -2.07
CA CYS A 17 -10.10 -12.27 -2.49
C CYS A 17 -8.73 -12.07 -1.83
N SER A 18 -8.59 -12.32 -0.53
CA SER A 18 -7.31 -12.24 0.18
C SER A 18 -6.30 -13.24 -0.37
N ASN A 19 -6.67 -14.51 -0.55
CA ASN A 19 -5.77 -15.52 -1.12
C ASN A 19 -5.35 -15.21 -2.56
N PHE A 20 -6.26 -14.61 -3.35
CA PHE A 20 -5.92 -14.13 -4.69
C PHE A 20 -4.93 -12.97 -4.63
N ALA A 21 -5.18 -11.98 -3.76
CA ALA A 21 -4.32 -10.82 -3.59
C ALA A 21 -2.92 -11.21 -3.10
N GLU A 22 -2.80 -12.05 -2.07
CA GLU A 22 -1.52 -12.54 -1.54
C GLU A 22 -0.72 -13.32 -2.59
N ARG A 23 -1.38 -14.09 -3.44
CA ARG A 23 -0.71 -14.86 -4.51
C ARG A 23 -0.17 -13.98 -5.64
N TRP A 24 -0.77 -12.80 -5.84
CA TRP A 24 -0.39 -11.84 -6.88
C TRP A 24 0.38 -10.63 -6.35
N PHE A 25 0.70 -10.58 -5.05
CA PHE A 25 1.56 -9.55 -4.46
C PHE A 25 2.99 -10.09 -4.34
N PRO A 26 3.84 -9.95 -5.37
CA PRO A 26 5.27 -10.11 -5.18
C PRO A 26 5.76 -9.16 -4.11
N ASP A 27 6.85 -9.58 -3.50
CA ASP A 27 7.60 -8.72 -2.60
C ASP A 27 7.93 -7.37 -3.27
N SER A 28 7.69 -6.28 -2.55
CA SER A 28 7.82 -4.91 -3.09
C SER A 28 9.25 -4.58 -3.51
N TRP A 29 10.25 -5.20 -2.88
CA TRP A 29 11.65 -5.03 -3.26
C TRP A 29 11.93 -5.62 -4.66
N VAL A 30 11.29 -6.73 -5.01
CA VAL A 30 11.46 -7.36 -6.34
C VAL A 30 11.01 -6.41 -7.44
N PHE A 31 9.86 -5.75 -7.26
CA PHE A 31 9.38 -4.74 -8.21
C PHE A 31 10.34 -3.56 -8.33
N ALA A 32 10.86 -3.06 -7.21
CA ALA A 32 11.82 -1.95 -7.22
C ALA A 32 13.10 -2.33 -7.98
N ALA A 33 13.70 -3.49 -7.67
CA ALA A 33 14.90 -3.97 -8.34
C ALA A 33 14.68 -4.16 -9.84
N LEU A 34 13.56 -4.77 -10.23
CA LEU A 34 13.22 -5.02 -11.61
C LEU A 34 12.98 -3.72 -12.39
N ALA A 35 12.31 -2.73 -11.78
CA ALA A 35 12.12 -1.41 -12.36
C ALA A 35 13.46 -0.69 -12.59
N VAL A 36 14.38 -0.73 -11.61
CA VAL A 36 15.72 -0.14 -11.76
C VAL A 36 16.47 -0.76 -12.93
N ILE A 37 16.46 -2.09 -13.06
CA ILE A 37 17.11 -2.79 -14.18
C ILE A 37 16.48 -2.39 -15.51
N ILE A 38 15.15 -2.40 -15.61
CA ILE A 38 14.44 -2.05 -16.85
C ILE A 38 14.76 -0.60 -17.26
N VAL A 39 14.68 0.34 -16.33
CA VAL A 39 14.93 1.76 -16.62
C VAL A 39 16.40 1.98 -16.99
N ALA A 40 17.34 1.31 -16.33
CA ALA A 40 18.76 1.39 -16.67
C ALA A 40 19.03 0.86 -18.09
N VAL A 41 18.49 -0.31 -18.45
CA VAL A 41 18.65 -0.88 -19.79
C VAL A 41 17.99 0.02 -20.85
N ALA A 42 16.80 0.55 -20.56
CA ALA A 42 16.12 1.47 -21.47
C ALA A 42 16.92 2.76 -21.68
N ALA A 43 17.48 3.36 -20.62
CA ALA A 43 18.29 4.56 -20.70
C ALA A 43 19.56 4.34 -21.56
N LEU A 44 20.25 3.23 -21.34
CA LEU A 44 21.41 2.85 -22.15
C LEU A 44 21.03 2.57 -23.60
N GLY A 45 19.90 1.90 -23.83
CA GLY A 45 19.36 1.62 -25.17
C GLY A 45 18.98 2.88 -25.95
N MET A 46 18.62 3.97 -25.27
CA MET A 46 18.39 5.29 -25.86
C MET A 46 19.68 6.10 -26.11
N GLY A 47 20.85 5.55 -25.78
CA GLY A 47 22.15 6.19 -26.00
C GLY A 47 22.63 7.10 -24.86
N ALA A 48 22.00 7.05 -23.69
CA ALA A 48 22.51 7.79 -22.52
C ALA A 48 23.84 7.19 -22.05
N ALA A 49 24.79 8.05 -21.65
CA ALA A 49 26.02 7.58 -21.03
C ALA A 49 25.70 6.86 -19.70
N PRO A 50 26.39 5.75 -19.37
CA PRO A 50 26.16 5.03 -18.11
C PRO A 50 26.30 5.91 -16.86
N THR A 51 27.19 6.90 -16.91
CA THR A 51 27.40 7.87 -15.83
C THR A 51 26.20 8.78 -15.62
N ASP A 52 25.50 9.13 -16.70
CA ASP A 52 24.37 10.06 -16.63
C ASP A 52 23.13 9.34 -16.11
N ALA A 53 22.92 8.08 -16.53
CA ALA A 53 21.89 7.22 -15.98
C ALA A 53 22.10 6.97 -14.47
N ALA A 54 23.35 6.72 -14.04
CA ALA A 54 23.68 6.52 -12.62
C ALA A 54 23.48 7.80 -11.80
N LYS A 55 23.88 8.97 -12.32
CA LYS A 55 23.66 10.27 -11.66
C LYS A 55 22.17 10.57 -11.52
N ALA A 56 21.40 10.44 -12.60
CA ALA A 56 19.96 10.68 -12.59
C ALA A 56 19.23 9.75 -11.60
N PHE A 57 19.62 8.47 -11.55
CA PHE A 57 19.09 7.55 -10.55
C PHE A 57 19.45 7.98 -9.12
N GLY A 58 20.72 8.33 -8.86
CA GLY A 58 21.18 8.77 -7.55
C GLY A 58 20.46 10.03 -7.08
N ASP A 59 20.35 11.05 -7.93
CA ASP A 59 19.65 12.29 -7.62
C ASP A 59 18.17 12.04 -7.29
N GLY A 60 17.52 11.13 -8.02
CA GLY A 60 16.15 10.70 -7.75
C GLY A 60 16.01 9.87 -6.48
N PHE A 61 16.97 8.98 -6.18
CA PHE A 61 16.91 8.09 -5.02
C PHE A 61 16.82 8.86 -3.69
N TRP A 62 17.57 9.97 -3.57
CA TRP A 62 17.55 10.80 -2.36
C TRP A 62 16.19 11.47 -2.11
N SER A 63 15.37 11.66 -3.15
CA SER A 63 14.00 12.17 -2.99
C SER A 63 13.06 11.20 -2.26
N LEU A 64 13.43 9.91 -2.16
CA LEU A 64 12.65 8.92 -1.42
C LEU A 64 12.71 9.16 0.10
N ILE A 65 13.74 9.82 0.61
CA ILE A 65 13.84 10.12 2.05
C ILE A 65 12.72 11.07 2.51
N PRO A 66 12.55 12.27 1.94
CA PRO A 66 11.43 13.13 2.33
C PRO A 66 10.07 12.50 2.00
N PHE A 67 9.97 11.69 0.94
CA PHE A 67 8.73 10.95 0.63
C PHE A 67 8.38 9.93 1.73
N THR A 68 9.33 9.10 2.15
CA THR A 68 9.10 8.11 3.22
C THR A 68 8.80 8.78 4.56
N MET A 69 9.44 9.91 4.85
CA MET A 69 9.11 10.75 6.02
C MET A 69 7.65 11.21 5.97
N GLN A 70 7.21 11.76 4.84
CA GLN A 70 5.82 12.21 4.67
C GLN A 70 4.83 11.04 4.85
N MET A 71 5.11 9.89 4.25
CA MET A 71 4.28 8.70 4.40
C MET A 71 4.26 8.17 5.84
N ALA A 72 5.39 8.21 6.55
CA ALA A 72 5.44 7.85 7.96
C ALA A 72 4.54 8.76 8.81
N PHE A 73 4.58 10.08 8.58
CA PHE A 73 3.68 11.02 9.25
C PHE A 73 2.20 10.77 8.91
N VAL A 74 1.88 10.43 7.65
CA VAL A 74 0.51 10.07 7.24
C VAL A 74 0.03 8.84 8.01
N VAL A 75 0.85 7.80 8.11
CA VAL A 75 0.50 6.56 8.82
C VAL A 75 0.33 6.81 10.32
N ILE A 76 1.27 7.50 10.95
CA ILE A 76 1.21 7.83 12.38
C ILE A 76 0.01 8.72 12.67
N GLY A 77 -0.22 9.75 11.84
CA GLY A 77 -1.37 10.64 11.96
C GLY A 77 -2.69 9.88 11.82
N GLY A 78 -2.80 8.98 10.83
CA GLY A 78 -3.95 8.11 10.65
C GLY A 78 -4.22 7.23 11.86
N TYR A 79 -3.18 6.62 12.43
CA TYR A 79 -3.29 5.80 13.64
C TYR A 79 -3.76 6.62 14.85
N VAL A 80 -3.16 7.79 15.08
CA VAL A 80 -3.52 8.68 16.19
C VAL A 80 -4.97 9.16 16.06
N VAL A 81 -5.37 9.57 14.86
CA VAL A 81 -6.76 9.99 14.58
C VAL A 81 -7.73 8.84 14.78
N ALA A 82 -7.44 7.64 14.26
CA ALA A 82 -8.28 6.46 14.43
C ALA A 82 -8.44 6.04 15.91
N SER A 83 -7.38 6.19 16.71
CA SER A 83 -7.37 5.85 18.14
C SER A 83 -7.92 6.97 19.03
N SER A 84 -8.28 8.12 18.46
CA SER A 84 -8.71 9.28 19.23
C SER A 84 -10.15 9.12 19.77
N PRO A 85 -10.47 9.65 20.96
CA PRO A 85 -11.83 9.63 21.51
C PRO A 85 -12.94 10.13 20.58
N PRO A 86 -12.76 11.17 19.73
CA PRO A 86 -13.80 11.58 18.79
C PRO A 86 -14.07 10.53 17.69
N ALA A 87 -13.04 9.86 17.18
CA ALA A 87 -13.21 8.82 16.16
C ALA A 87 -14.00 7.62 16.71
N VAL A 88 -13.64 7.14 17.90
CA VAL A 88 -14.35 6.05 18.59
C VAL A 88 -15.81 6.42 18.85
N LYS A 89 -16.08 7.64 19.36
CA LYS A 89 -17.44 8.13 19.59
C LYS A 89 -18.29 8.19 18.32
N LEU A 90 -17.67 8.53 17.18
CA LEU A 90 -18.37 8.56 15.90
C LEU A 90 -18.73 7.15 15.44
N ILE A 91 -17.78 6.21 15.53
CA ILE A 91 -18.02 4.79 15.20
C ILE A 91 -19.12 4.21 16.09
N ASP A 92 -19.08 4.46 17.41
CA ASP A 92 -20.11 4.01 18.35
C ASP A 92 -21.49 4.55 18.04
N ARG A 93 -21.58 5.80 17.56
CA ARG A 93 -22.86 6.39 17.12
C ARG A 93 -23.38 5.73 15.86
N LEU A 94 -22.51 5.49 14.88
CA LEU A 94 -22.87 4.81 13.63
C LEU A 94 -23.28 3.36 13.88
N ALA A 95 -22.61 2.66 14.79
CA ALA A 95 -22.93 1.29 15.17
C ALA A 95 -24.31 1.14 15.83
N ARG A 96 -24.91 2.22 16.36
CA ARG A 96 -26.27 2.21 16.92
C ARG A 96 -27.39 2.43 15.89
N ILE A 97 -27.04 2.76 14.64
CA ILE A 97 -27.99 2.97 13.54
C ILE A 97 -28.63 1.65 13.07
N PRO A 98 -27.87 0.57 12.83
CA PRO A 98 -28.50 -0.72 12.56
C PRO A 98 -29.17 -1.22 13.83
N LYS A 99 -30.50 -1.23 13.81
CA LYS A 99 -31.33 -1.96 14.76
C LYS A 99 -31.86 -3.18 14.03
N ASN A 100 -31.53 -4.36 14.55
CA ASN A 100 -32.19 -5.61 14.19
C ASN A 100 -33.70 -5.49 14.43
#